data_AF-A0A947FZ57-F1
#
_entry.id   AF-A0A947FZ57-F1
#
_cell.length_a   1.000
_cell.length_b   1.000
_cell.length_c   1.000
_cell.angle_alpha   90.00
_cell.angle_beta   90.00
_cell.angle_gamma   90.00
#
_symmetry.space_group_name_H-M   'P 1'
#
loop_
_entity.id
_entity.type
_entity.pdbx_description
1 polymer ?
#
loop_
_entity_poly.entity_id
_entity_poly.type
_entity_poly.pdbx_seq_one_letter_code
_entity_poly.pdbx_strand_id
1 'polypeptide(L)'
;DDDADIASIARGFIDAACDTIEAKGPGGWQLLRSIGPDQEISAISKDFRGQLVQPWLVPLRELTRLDDAEAQALADMILTGAGEILQRWIDGEFSREQVATLLGRIILAVLSEFTE
;
A
#
# COMPACT_ATOMS: atom_id res chain seq x y z
N ASP A 1 9.43 7.14 19.83
CA ASP A 1 8.38 6.15 20.06
C ASP A 1 7.47 6.03 18.85
N ASP A 2 6.88 7.12 18.36
CA ASP A 2 5.97 7.10 17.19
C ASP A 2 6.55 6.45 15.90
N ASP A 3 7.82 6.68 15.58
CA ASP A 3 8.47 6.06 14.40
C ASP A 3 8.53 4.52 14.50
N ALA A 4 8.74 4.00 15.71
CA ALA A 4 8.80 2.56 15.95
C ALA A 4 7.40 1.93 15.81
N ASP A 5 6.37 2.66 16.23
CA ASP A 5 4.97 2.25 16.09
C ASP A 5 4.53 2.26 14.63
N ILE A 6 4.86 3.29 13.84
CA ILE A 6 4.58 3.36 12.39
C ILE A 6 5.26 2.21 11.65
N ALA A 7 6.54 1.95 11.93
CA ALA A 7 7.27 0.85 11.30
C ALA A 7 6.67 -0.52 11.64
N SER A 8 6.23 -0.72 12.89
CA SER A 8 5.57 -1.95 13.35
C SER A 8 4.21 -2.15 12.68
N ILE A 9 3.39 -1.09 12.58
CA ILE A 9 2.08 -1.12 11.92
C ILE A 9 2.25 -1.42 10.42
N ALA A 10 3.17 -0.72 9.75
CA ALA A 10 3.47 -0.94 8.34
C ALA A 10 3.88 -2.40 8.10
N ARG A 11 4.75 -2.95 8.96
CA ARG A 11 5.14 -4.36 8.89
C ARG A 11 3.95 -5.31 9.06
N GLY A 12 3.10 -5.08 10.05
CA GLY A 12 1.89 -5.88 10.26
C GLY A 12 0.95 -5.90 9.06
N PHE A 13 0.77 -4.75 8.40
CA PHE A 13 -0.02 -4.66 7.17
C PHE A 13 0.63 -5.45 6.01
N ILE A 14 1.93 -5.28 5.82
CA ILE A 14 2.68 -5.99 4.76
C ILE A 14 2.62 -7.50 4.97
N ASP A 15 2.81 -7.96 6.20
CA ASP A 15 2.72 -9.38 6.54
C ASP A 15 1.32 -9.93 6.27
N ALA A 16 0.26 -9.20 6.65
CA ALA A 16 -1.12 -9.61 6.36
C ALA A 16 -1.43 -9.65 4.85
N ALA A 17 -0.84 -8.74 4.06
CA ALA A 17 -0.97 -8.75 2.60
C ALA A 17 -0.26 -9.97 2.00
N CYS A 18 0.96 -10.25 2.42
CA CYS A 18 1.71 -11.45 2.00
C CYS A 18 0.95 -12.74 2.37
N ASP A 19 0.47 -12.86 3.61
CA ASP A 19 -0.31 -14.01 4.07
C ASP A 19 -1.58 -14.23 3.22
N THR A 20 -2.26 -13.13 2.87
CA THR A 20 -3.45 -13.19 2.01
C THR A 20 -3.10 -13.67 0.61
N ILE A 21 -2.00 -13.19 0.03
CA ILE A 21 -1.52 -13.59 -1.30
C ILE A 21 -1.06 -15.06 -1.30
N GLU A 22 -0.37 -15.52 -0.26
CA GLU A 22 0.01 -16.92 -0.10
C GLU A 22 -1.24 -17.83 0.02
N ALA A 23 -2.25 -17.41 0.78
CA ALA A 23 -3.45 -18.19 1.02
C ALA A 23 -4.43 -18.25 -0.17
N LYS A 24 -4.49 -17.19 -0.99
CA LYS A 24 -5.47 -17.03 -2.08
C LYS A 24 -4.86 -17.09 -3.48
N GLY A 25 -3.53 -17.08 -3.57
CA GLY A 25 -2.79 -16.91 -4.81
C GLY A 25 -2.72 -15.44 -5.27
N PRO A 26 -1.85 -15.13 -6.24
CA PRO A 26 -1.58 -13.76 -6.68
C PRO A 26 -2.64 -13.18 -7.62
N GLY A 27 -3.63 -13.97 -8.04
CA GLY A 27 -4.61 -13.52 -9.06
C GLY A 27 -5.40 -12.29 -8.64
N GLY A 28 -5.83 -12.22 -7.37
CA GLY A 28 -6.49 -11.03 -6.83
C GLY A 28 -5.58 -9.80 -6.87
N TRP A 29 -4.31 -9.96 -6.52
CA TRP A 29 -3.32 -8.90 -6.59
C TRP A 29 -3.10 -8.39 -8.02
N GLN A 30 -2.99 -9.30 -8.99
CA GLN A 30 -2.84 -8.95 -10.40
C GLN A 30 -4.06 -8.19 -10.93
N LEU A 31 -5.28 -8.60 -10.54
CA LEU A 31 -6.51 -7.88 -10.90
C LEU A 31 -6.54 -6.45 -10.35
N LEU A 32 -6.04 -6.21 -9.14
CA LEU A 32 -5.92 -4.86 -8.58
C LEU A 32 -5.04 -3.94 -9.41
N ARG A 33 -4.03 -4.52 -10.06
CA ARG A 33 -3.06 -3.81 -10.89
C ARG A 33 -3.42 -3.80 -12.36
N SER A 34 -4.49 -4.47 -12.77
CA SER A 34 -4.93 -4.48 -14.17
C SER A 34 -5.29 -3.07 -14.64
N ILE A 35 -4.53 -2.57 -15.61
CA ILE A 35 -4.86 -1.37 -16.39
C ILE A 35 -5.26 -1.87 -17.78
N GLY A 36 -6.42 -2.53 -17.85
CA GLY A 36 -6.95 -3.07 -19.10
C GLY A 36 -7.71 -2.02 -19.91
N PRO A 37 -7.83 -2.17 -21.25
CA PRO A 37 -8.71 -1.35 -22.07
C PRO A 37 -10.21 -1.62 -21.77
N ASP A 38 -10.49 -2.72 -21.07
CA ASP A 38 -11.82 -3.06 -20.58
C ASP A 38 -12.24 -2.11 -19.46
N GLN A 39 -13.29 -1.33 -19.73
CA GLN A 39 -13.78 -0.31 -18.81
C GLN A 39 -14.39 -0.91 -17.54
N GLU A 40 -14.98 -2.10 -17.63
CA GLU A 40 -15.59 -2.77 -16.47
C GLU A 40 -14.51 -3.23 -15.50
N ILE A 41 -13.46 -3.86 -16.03
CA ILE A 41 -12.30 -4.27 -15.22
C ILE A 41 -11.60 -3.06 -14.60
N SER A 42 -11.42 -1.98 -15.38
CA SER A 42 -10.83 -0.74 -14.88
C SER A 42 -11.66 -0.11 -13.74
N ALA A 43 -12.98 -0.12 -13.86
CA ALA A 43 -13.88 0.38 -12.83
C ALA A 43 -13.82 -0.46 -11.55
N ILE A 44 -13.82 -1.80 -11.66
CA ILE A 44 -13.69 -2.72 -10.52
C ILE A 44 -12.36 -2.51 -9.79
N SER A 45 -11.25 -2.45 -10.53
CA SER A 45 -9.93 -2.22 -9.95
C SER A 45 -9.82 -0.84 -9.30
N LYS A 46 -10.51 0.17 -9.81
CA LYS A 46 -10.56 1.51 -9.19
C LYS A 46 -11.38 1.50 -7.90
N ASP A 47 -12.56 0.88 -7.90
CA ASP A 47 -13.42 0.81 -6.72
C ASP A 47 -12.74 0.05 -5.58
N PHE A 48 -12.14 -1.10 -5.87
CA PHE A 48 -11.44 -1.88 -4.85
C PHE A 48 -10.23 -1.13 -4.27
N ARG A 49 -9.44 -0.42 -5.10
CA ARG A 49 -8.36 0.44 -4.61
C ARG A 49 -8.88 1.54 -3.68
N GLY A 50 -10.02 2.14 -4.03
CA GLY A 50 -10.70 3.10 -3.16
C GLY A 50 -11.09 2.51 -1.81
N GLN A 51 -11.62 1.29 -1.80
CA GLN A 51 -11.96 0.57 -0.55
C GLN A 51 -10.73 0.25 0.30
N LEU A 52 -9.59 -0.09 -0.32
CA LEU A 52 -8.32 -0.33 0.39
C LEU A 52 -7.77 0.95 1.03
N VAL A 53 -7.92 2.09 0.37
CA VAL A 53 -7.40 3.40 0.82
C VAL A 53 -8.29 4.03 1.89
N GLN A 54 -9.62 3.88 1.78
CA GLN A 54 -10.62 4.55 2.63
C GLN A 54 -10.31 4.54 4.14
N PRO A 55 -9.96 3.39 4.76
CA PRO A 55 -9.68 3.32 6.20
C PRO A 55 -8.52 4.22 6.66
N TRP A 56 -7.64 4.62 5.74
CA TRP A 56 -6.42 5.37 6.04
C TRP A 56 -6.55 6.87 5.82
N LEU A 57 -7.60 7.33 5.14
CA LEU A 57 -7.71 8.75 4.76
C LEU A 57 -7.80 9.69 5.97
N VAL A 58 -8.59 9.33 6.99
CA VAL A 58 -8.69 10.14 8.22
C VAL A 58 -7.36 10.14 9.00
N PRO A 59 -6.75 8.97 9.33
CA PRO A 59 -5.45 8.94 9.98
C PRO A 59 -4.36 9.69 9.22
N LEU A 60 -4.30 9.57 7.89
CA LEU A 60 -3.30 10.27 7.07
C LEU A 60 -3.46 11.78 7.19
N ARG A 61 -4.68 12.30 7.11
CA ARG A 61 -4.92 13.75 7.26
C ARG A 61 -4.55 14.26 8.65
N GLU A 62 -4.87 13.50 9.70
CA GLU A 62 -4.53 13.88 11.06
C GLU A 62 -3.00 13.92 11.26
N LEU A 63 -2.28 12.96 10.67
CA LEU A 63 -0.83 12.87 10.75
C LEU A 63 -0.11 13.93 9.90
N THR A 64 -0.54 14.12 8.65
CA THR A 64 0.19 14.95 7.67
C THR A 64 -0.37 16.36 7.51
N ARG A 65 -1.54 16.64 8.08
CA ARG A 65 -2.31 17.91 7.94
C ARG A 65 -2.68 18.28 6.50
N LEU A 66 -2.57 17.34 5.58
CA LEU A 66 -2.99 17.49 4.18
C LEU A 66 -4.50 17.64 4.06
N ASP A 67 -4.95 18.27 2.97
CA ASP A 67 -6.36 18.30 2.63
C ASP A 67 -6.87 16.95 2.10
N ASP A 68 -8.18 16.85 1.80
CA ASP A 68 -8.80 15.60 1.33
C ASP A 68 -8.18 15.09 0.01
N ALA A 69 -7.88 15.98 -0.93
CA ALA A 69 -7.37 15.62 -2.24
C ALA A 69 -5.90 15.20 -2.14
N GLU A 70 -5.12 15.90 -1.34
CA GLU A 70 -3.72 15.59 -1.07
C GLU A 70 -3.54 14.28 -0.30
N ALA A 71 -4.36 14.02 0.72
CA ALA A 71 -4.32 12.77 1.46
C ALA A 71 -4.71 11.56 0.60
N GLN A 72 -5.71 11.72 -0.28
CA GLN A 72 -6.06 10.69 -1.26
C GLN A 72 -4.90 10.42 -2.22
N ALA A 73 -4.27 11.48 -2.76
CA ALA A 73 -3.13 11.35 -3.66
C ALA A 73 -1.92 10.66 -2.98
N LEU A 74 -1.65 11.00 -1.72
CA LEU A 74 -0.60 10.36 -0.92
C LEU A 74 -0.89 8.86 -0.74
N ALA A 75 -2.12 8.50 -0.36
CA ALA A 75 -2.50 7.12 -0.17
C ALA A 75 -2.44 6.29 -1.47
N ASP A 76 -2.91 6.86 -2.58
CA ASP A 76 -2.85 6.23 -3.90
C ASP A 76 -1.39 5.99 -4.35
N MET A 77 -0.50 6.94 -4.06
CA MET A 77 0.93 6.81 -4.33
C MET A 77 1.56 5.71 -3.49
N ILE A 78 1.30 5.66 -2.18
CA ILE A 78 1.81 4.61 -1.28
C ILE A 78 1.33 3.23 -1.77
N LEU A 79 0.04 3.09 -2.06
CA LEU A 79 -0.55 1.84 -2.53
C LEU A 79 0.06 1.40 -3.87
N THR A 80 0.28 2.33 -4.80
CA THR A 80 0.89 2.03 -6.10
C THR A 80 2.35 1.58 -5.95
N GLY A 81 3.14 2.27 -5.10
CA GLY A 81 4.54 1.91 -4.83
C GLY A 81 4.66 0.56 -4.09
N ALA A 82 3.81 0.32 -3.10
CA ALA A 82 3.67 -0.98 -2.44
C ALA A 82 3.28 -2.07 -3.43
N GLY A 83 2.39 -1.72 -4.36
CA GLY A 83 2.01 -2.47 -5.55
C GLY A 83 3.19 -3.09 -6.31
N GLU A 84 4.20 -2.28 -6.55
CA GLU A 84 5.37 -2.71 -7.32
C GLU A 84 6.29 -3.62 -6.50
N ILE A 85 6.56 -3.27 -5.24
CA ILE A 85 7.50 -4.02 -4.41
C ILE A 85 6.95 -5.42 -4.06
N LEU A 86 5.65 -5.52 -3.78
CA LEU A 86 4.99 -6.81 -3.55
C LEU A 86 4.96 -7.67 -4.83
N GLN A 87 4.85 -7.07 -6.02
CA GLN A 87 4.93 -7.81 -7.28
C GLN A 87 6.30 -8.47 -7.45
N ARG A 88 7.39 -7.76 -7.13
CA ARG A 88 8.75 -8.33 -7.18
C ARG A 88 8.93 -9.51 -6.23
N TRP A 89 8.20 -9.57 -5.12
CA TRP A 89 8.17 -10.77 -4.27
C TRP A 89 7.36 -11.91 -4.89
N ILE A 90 6.20 -11.62 -5.48
CA ILE A 90 5.40 -12.62 -6.21
C ILE A 90 6.21 -13.25 -7.34
N ASP A 91 7.02 -12.45 -8.04
CA ASP A 91 7.89 -12.90 -9.13
C ASP A 91 9.17 -13.60 -8.64
N GLY A 92 9.38 -13.69 -7.33
CA GLY A 92 10.52 -14.36 -6.69
C GLY A 92 11.82 -13.56 -6.67
N GLU A 93 11.79 -12.28 -7.05
CA GLU A 93 12.97 -11.40 -7.04
C GLU A 93 13.33 -10.93 -5.62
N PHE A 94 12.31 -10.69 -4.78
CA PHE A 94 12.47 -10.29 -3.38
C PHE A 94 11.97 -11.38 -2.45
N SER A 95 12.61 -11.50 -1.29
CA SER A 95 12.07 -12.23 -0.14
C SER A 95 11.03 -11.41 0.61
N ARG A 96 10.16 -12.08 1.38
CA ARG A 96 9.18 -11.43 2.25
C ARG A 96 9.82 -10.43 3.23
N GLU A 97 10.98 -10.78 3.79
CA GLU A 97 11.72 -9.90 4.70
C GLU A 97 12.22 -8.63 4.00
N GLN A 98 12.70 -8.76 2.75
CA GLN A 98 13.12 -7.60 1.96
C GLN A 98 11.93 -6.68 1.65
N VAL A 99 10.76 -7.23 1.31
CA VAL A 99 9.54 -6.45 1.10
C VAL A 99 9.15 -5.69 2.38
N ALA A 100 9.05 -6.39 3.51
CA ALA A 100 8.68 -5.79 4.79
C ALA A 100 9.65 -4.65 5.19
N THR A 101 10.94 -4.88 5.01
CA THR A 101 11.98 -3.90 5.35
C THR A 101 11.95 -2.70 4.41
N LEU A 102 11.88 -2.90 3.09
CA LEU A 102 11.86 -1.79 2.13
C LEU A 102 10.61 -0.93 2.29
N LEU A 103 9.43 -1.56 2.30
CA LEU A 103 8.17 -0.82 2.39
C LEU A 103 8.01 -0.12 3.74
N GLY A 104 8.40 -0.76 4.84
CA GLY A 104 8.40 -0.10 6.14
C GLY A 104 9.28 1.16 6.15
N ARG A 105 10.48 1.09 5.58
CA ARG A 105 11.39 2.25 5.49
C ARG A 105 10.86 3.35 4.56
N ILE A 106 10.29 2.98 3.41
CA ILE A 106 9.74 3.95 2.46
C ILE A 106 8.53 4.66 3.05
N ILE A 107 7.59 3.91 3.65
CA ILE A 107 6.39 4.48 4.28
C ILE A 107 6.80 5.40 5.42
N LEU A 108 7.71 4.96 6.29
CA LEU A 108 8.22 5.80 7.37
C LEU A 108 8.84 7.07 6.83
N ALA A 109 9.78 6.98 5.89
CA ALA A 109 10.44 8.15 5.30
C ALA A 109 9.43 9.13 4.69
N VAL A 110 8.45 8.65 3.93
CA VAL A 110 7.41 9.50 3.34
C VAL A 110 6.57 10.19 4.41
N LEU A 111 6.16 9.48 5.47
CA LEU A 111 5.33 10.06 6.52
C LEU A 111 6.12 11.05 7.39
N SER A 112 7.40 10.78 7.65
CA SER A 112 8.29 11.67 8.42
C SER A 112 8.42 13.06 7.79
N GLU A 113 8.41 13.16 6.45
CA GLU A 113 8.46 14.44 5.73
C GLU A 113 7.28 15.38 6.03
N PHE A 114 6.17 14.86 6.56
CA PHE A 114 5.00 15.67 6.93
C PHE A 114 4.88 15.94 8.43
N THR A 115 5.74 15.33 9.24
CA THR A 115 5.71 15.44 10.71
C THR A 115 6.82 16.31 11.29
N GLU A 116 7.80 16.72 10.48
CA GLU A 116 8.80 17.76 10.80
C GLU A 116 8.23 19.17 10.62
#